data_AF-A0AAE4D8V0-F1
#
_entry.id   AF-A0AAE4D8V0-F1
#
_cell.length_a   1.000
_cell.length_b   1.000
_cell.length_c   1.000
_cell.angle_alpha   90.00
_cell.angle_beta   90.00
_cell.angle_gamma   90.00
#
_symmetry.space_group_name_H-M   'P 1'
#
loop_
_entity.id
_entity.type
_entity.pdbx_description
1 polymer ?
#
loop_
_entity_poly.entity_id
_entity_poly.type
_entity_poly.pdbx_seq_one_letter_code
_entity_poly.pdbx_strand_id
1 'polypeptide(L)'
;PAVFENPLVTLRDILDQKGAELAQLEPDTFERYYDELGDAIRTYVEEVYGIRSLEMTTYETLRALQSEGYPESLVKSTRSVLLEADKIKFARFTPTVDHARVVLEHAREFVRRVEVDDRQRLEAMRKAVEEPPHD
;
A
#
# COMPACT_ATOMS: atom_id res chain seq x y z
N PRO A 1 -2.42 6.47 -27.73
CA PRO A 1 -1.89 5.39 -26.88
C PRO A 1 -2.47 5.50 -25.47
N ALA A 2 -3.00 4.40 -24.93
CA ALA A 2 -3.33 4.35 -23.50
C ALA A 2 -2.02 4.45 -22.71
N VAL A 3 -1.98 5.32 -21.71
CA VAL A 3 -0.83 5.44 -20.82
C VAL A 3 -1.03 4.44 -19.69
N PHE A 4 -0.15 3.46 -19.59
CA PHE A 4 -0.13 2.56 -18.44
C PHE A 4 0.49 3.30 -17.25
N GLU A 5 -0.34 3.64 -16.27
CA GLU A 5 0.13 4.05 -14.95
C GLU A 5 0.53 2.80 -14.17
N ASN A 6 1.80 2.72 -13.75
CA ASN A 6 2.32 1.56 -13.05
C ASN A 6 2.04 1.70 -11.54
N PRO A 7 1.18 0.85 -10.95
CA PRO A 7 0.81 0.96 -9.52
C PRO A 7 2.02 0.92 -8.58
N LEU A 8 3.07 0.17 -8.93
CA LEU A 8 4.29 0.08 -8.13
C LEU A 8 5.09 1.38 -8.14
N VAL A 9 5.14 2.06 -9.30
CA VAL A 9 5.83 3.35 -9.42
C VAL A 9 5.05 4.41 -8.65
N THR A 10 3.73 4.47 -8.85
CA THR A 10 2.85 5.40 -8.13
C THR A 10 2.96 5.20 -6.61
N LEU A 11 2.92 3.94 -6.13
CA LEU A 11 3.10 3.64 -4.70
C LEU A 11 4.47 4.11 -4.18
N ARG A 12 5.55 3.83 -4.90
CA ARG A 12 6.90 4.25 -4.47
C ARG A 12 7.00 5.77 -4.37
N ASP A 13 6.49 6.49 -5.37
CA ASP A 13 6.56 7.94 -5.42
C ASP A 13 5.76 8.56 -4.25
N ILE A 14 4.60 7.98 -3.90
CA ILE A 14 3.84 8.34 -2.69
C ILE A 14 4.68 8.11 -1.43
N LEU A 15 5.33 6.94 -1.28
CA LEU A 15 6.14 6.65 -0.09
C LEU A 15 7.35 7.57 0.05
N ASP A 16 7.95 7.99 -1.07
CA ASP A 16 9.06 8.95 -1.07
C ASP A 16 8.58 10.34 -0.64
N GLN A 17 7.41 10.78 -1.12
CA GLN A 17 6.76 12.00 -0.67
C GLN A 17 6.46 11.94 0.84
N LYS A 18 5.87 10.84 1.33
CA LYS A 18 5.60 10.65 2.77
C LYS A 18 6.88 10.70 3.59
N GLY A 19 7.98 10.15 3.07
CA GLY A 19 9.29 10.25 3.69
C GLY A 19 9.80 11.69 3.85
N ALA A 20 9.54 12.57 2.88
CA ALA A 20 9.89 13.98 2.97
C ALA A 20 9.00 14.74 3.97
N GLU A 21 7.72 14.35 4.07
CA GLU A 21 6.75 14.96 4.99
C GLU A 21 7.04 14.63 6.46
N LEU A 22 7.74 13.52 6.77
CA LEU A 22 8.05 13.09 8.15
C LEU A 22 8.65 14.20 9.03
N ALA A 23 9.51 15.05 8.48
CA ALA A 23 10.20 16.11 9.23
C ALA A 23 9.29 17.32 9.54
N GLN A 24 8.12 17.39 8.90
CA GLN A 24 7.16 18.49 9.02
C GLN A 24 5.84 18.03 9.67
N LEU A 25 5.80 16.80 10.21
CA LEU A 25 4.63 16.29 10.89
C LEU A 25 4.39 17.04 12.20
N GLU A 26 3.16 17.50 12.35
CA GLU A 26 2.63 18.19 13.50
C GLU A 26 1.57 17.30 14.16
N PRO A 27 1.26 17.49 15.46
CA PRO A 27 0.34 16.62 16.20
C PRO A 27 -1.02 16.39 15.53
N ASP A 28 -1.53 17.38 14.80
CA ASP A 28 -2.83 17.36 14.10
C ASP A 28 -2.77 16.74 12.69
N THR A 29 -1.58 16.54 12.12
CA THR A 29 -1.42 15.98 10.76
C THR A 29 -1.13 14.48 10.74
N PHE A 30 -0.83 13.88 11.90
CA PHE A 30 -0.54 12.45 12.00
C PHE A 30 -1.68 11.56 11.51
N GLU A 31 -2.93 11.82 11.91
CA GLU A 31 -4.08 10.98 11.51
C GLU A 31 -4.19 10.89 9.99
N ARG A 32 -4.13 12.05 9.32
CA ARG A 32 -4.12 12.13 7.85
C ARG A 32 -2.94 11.38 7.24
N TYR A 33 -1.74 11.52 7.82
CA TYR A 33 -0.55 10.83 7.34
C TYR A 33 -0.71 9.30 7.35
N TYR A 34 -1.28 8.73 8.41
CA TYR A 34 -1.51 7.29 8.49
C TYR A 34 -2.65 6.81 7.60
N ASP A 35 -3.73 7.60 7.47
CA ASP A 35 -4.82 7.30 6.54
C ASP A 35 -4.30 7.27 5.10
N GLU A 36 -3.55 8.29 4.66
CA GLU A 36 -2.97 8.34 3.31
C GLU A 36 -1.95 7.22 3.06
N LEU A 37 -1.15 6.86 4.06
CA LEU A 37 -0.20 5.74 3.95
C LEU A 37 -0.92 4.39 3.85
N GLY A 38 -1.99 4.19 4.63
CA GLY A 38 -2.83 3.01 4.56
C GLY A 38 -3.54 2.90 3.21
N ASP A 39 -4.12 4.00 2.74
CA ASP A 39 -4.83 4.06 1.47
C ASP A 39 -3.89 3.78 0.29
N ALA A 40 -2.66 4.28 0.30
CA ALA A 40 -1.68 3.96 -0.74
C ALA A 40 -1.44 2.44 -0.88
N ILE A 41 -1.35 1.72 0.25
CA ILE A 41 -1.20 0.26 0.26
C ILE A 41 -2.49 -0.42 -0.21
N ARG A 42 -3.66 0.07 0.24
CA ARG A 42 -4.97 -0.49 -0.15
C ARG A 42 -5.23 -0.30 -1.65
N THR A 43 -4.91 0.86 -2.22
CA THR A 43 -5.00 1.14 -3.65
C THR A 43 -4.13 0.19 -4.45
N TYR A 44 -2.86 0.00 -4.06
CA TYR A 44 -1.99 -0.98 -4.74
C TYR A 44 -2.59 -2.38 -4.68
N VAL A 45 -3.11 -2.79 -3.51
CA VAL A 45 -3.73 -4.11 -3.36
C VAL A 45 -4.95 -4.27 -4.28
N GLU A 46 -5.74 -3.20 -4.44
CA GLU A 46 -6.92 -3.20 -5.29
C GLU A 46 -6.58 -3.27 -6.78
N GLU A 47 -5.66 -2.42 -7.24
CA GLU A 47 -5.26 -2.36 -8.65
C GLU A 47 -4.54 -3.63 -9.10
N VAL A 48 -3.69 -4.21 -8.22
CA VAL A 48 -2.82 -5.34 -8.59
C VAL A 48 -3.48 -6.69 -8.30
N TYR A 49 -4.28 -6.82 -7.24
CA TYR A 49 -4.86 -8.11 -6.85
C TYR A 49 -6.38 -8.20 -7.05
N GLY A 50 -7.05 -7.10 -7.46
CA GLY A 50 -8.50 -7.07 -7.67
C GLY A 50 -9.32 -7.14 -6.39
N ILE A 51 -8.70 -6.91 -5.22
CA ILE A 51 -9.37 -6.91 -3.92
C ILE A 51 -9.76 -5.47 -3.59
N ARG A 52 -11.06 -5.19 -3.42
CA ARG A 52 -11.60 -3.85 -3.11
C ARG A 52 -11.21 -3.34 -1.72
N SER A 53 -9.92 -3.20 -1.49
CA SER A 53 -9.34 -3.01 -0.18
C SER A 53 -9.66 -1.65 0.42
N LEU A 54 -9.96 -0.63 -0.39
CA LEU A 54 -10.38 0.68 0.11
C LEU A 54 -11.77 0.62 0.77
N GLU A 55 -12.62 -0.32 0.35
CA GLU A 55 -13.96 -0.54 0.91
C GLU A 55 -13.98 -1.54 2.09
N MET A 56 -12.82 -2.11 2.42
CA MET A 56 -12.69 -3.20 3.39
C MET A 56 -11.96 -2.74 4.65
N THR A 57 -12.33 -3.34 5.78
CA THR A 57 -11.49 -3.23 6.98
C THR A 57 -10.17 -3.97 6.78
N THR A 58 -9.14 -3.59 7.54
CA THR A 58 -7.83 -4.26 7.49
C THR A 58 -7.93 -5.79 7.64
N TYR A 59 -8.81 -6.28 8.52
CA TYR A 59 -9.01 -7.72 8.70
C TYR A 59 -9.65 -8.39 7.48
N GLU A 60 -10.61 -7.72 6.84
CA GLU A 60 -11.26 -8.21 5.63
C GLU A 60 -10.28 -8.22 4.45
N THR A 61 -9.48 -7.17 4.25
CA THR A 61 -8.42 -7.15 3.23
C THR A 61 -7.47 -8.34 3.38
N LEU A 62 -6.97 -8.57 4.61
CA LEU A 62 -6.05 -9.68 4.89
C LEU A 62 -6.70 -11.04 4.66
N ARG A 63 -7.98 -11.18 5.03
CA ARG A 63 -8.76 -12.41 4.81
C ARG A 63 -8.99 -12.66 3.32
N ALA A 64 -9.30 -11.61 2.54
CA ALA A 64 -9.47 -11.71 1.10
C ALA A 64 -8.19 -12.17 0.41
N LEU A 65 -7.05 -11.54 0.75
CA LEU A 65 -5.73 -11.94 0.23
C LEU A 65 -5.44 -13.43 0.50
N GLN A 66 -5.74 -13.91 1.71
CA GLN A 66 -5.58 -15.31 2.07
C GLN A 66 -6.55 -16.24 1.31
N SER A 67 -7.80 -15.83 1.16
CA SER A 67 -8.87 -16.65 0.56
C SER A 67 -8.68 -16.82 -0.95
N GLU A 68 -8.15 -15.80 -1.62
CA GLU A 68 -7.75 -15.82 -3.03
C GLU A 68 -6.44 -16.58 -3.27
N GLY A 69 -5.77 -17.07 -2.22
CA GLY A 69 -4.56 -17.89 -2.34
C GLY A 69 -3.28 -17.11 -2.62
N TYR A 70 -3.25 -15.80 -2.34
CA TYR A 70 -2.04 -15.02 -2.49
C TYR A 70 -0.96 -15.40 -1.45
N PRO A 71 0.34 -15.17 -1.75
CA PRO A 71 1.43 -15.60 -0.88
C PRO A 71 1.33 -15.07 0.55
N GLU A 72 1.74 -15.89 1.52
CA GLU A 72 1.76 -15.48 2.93
C GLU A 72 2.72 -14.29 3.17
N SER A 73 3.78 -14.15 2.36
CA SER A 73 4.70 -13.00 2.39
C SER A 73 3.96 -11.68 2.17
N LEU A 74 3.08 -11.63 1.17
CA LEU A 74 2.23 -10.49 0.87
C LEU A 74 1.26 -10.19 2.02
N VAL A 75 0.56 -11.22 2.51
CA VAL A 75 -0.38 -11.05 3.63
C VAL A 75 0.33 -10.48 4.86
N LYS A 76 1.54 -10.97 5.15
CA LYS A 76 2.37 -10.49 6.27
C LYS A 76 2.81 -9.04 6.08
N SER A 77 3.29 -8.66 4.90
CA SER A 77 3.71 -7.29 4.64
C SER A 77 2.55 -6.30 4.66
N THR A 78 1.40 -6.65 4.04
CA THR A 78 0.18 -5.83 4.11
C THR A 78 -0.27 -5.63 5.56
N ARG A 79 -0.23 -6.71 6.36
CA ARG A 79 -0.60 -6.66 7.79
C ARG A 79 0.30 -5.70 8.56
N SER A 80 1.61 -5.76 8.34
CA SER A 80 2.58 -4.90 9.03
C SER A 80 2.37 -3.42 8.79
N VAL A 81 1.81 -3.02 7.64
CA VAL A 81 1.51 -1.61 7.37
C VAL A 81 0.14 -1.24 7.92
N LEU A 82 -0.91 -1.95 7.50
CA LEU A 82 -2.29 -1.55 7.77
C LEU A 82 -2.63 -1.63 9.27
N LEU A 83 -2.15 -2.66 9.98
CA LEU A 83 -2.42 -2.74 11.43
C LEU A 83 -1.66 -1.68 12.22
N GLU A 84 -0.44 -1.34 11.82
CA GLU A 84 0.32 -0.28 12.52
C GLU A 84 -0.30 1.10 12.25
N ALA A 85 -0.76 1.37 11.02
CA ALA A 85 -1.52 2.58 10.70
C ALA A 85 -2.82 2.67 11.54
N ASP A 86 -3.61 1.60 11.58
CA ASP A 86 -4.86 1.55 12.36
C ASP A 86 -4.60 1.74 13.87
N LYS A 87 -3.55 1.12 14.42
CA LYS A 87 -3.19 1.28 15.85
C LYS A 87 -2.98 2.74 16.22
N ILE A 88 -2.37 3.53 15.33
CA ILE A 88 -2.12 4.94 15.59
C ILE A 88 -3.42 5.75 15.53
N LYS A 89 -4.31 5.45 14.58
CA LYS A 89 -5.64 6.08 14.50
C LYS A 89 -6.49 5.86 15.76
N PHE A 90 -6.34 4.70 16.39
CA PHE A 90 -7.05 4.35 17.62
C PHE A 90 -6.22 4.51 18.90
N ALA A 91 -5.00 5.03 18.81
CA ALA A 91 -4.12 5.22 19.94
C ALA A 91 -4.66 6.31 20.88
N ARG A 92 -4.59 6.06 22.19
CA ARG A 92 -4.89 7.08 23.22
C ARG A 92 -3.69 8.01 23.49
N PHE A 93 -2.61 7.86 22.73
CA PHE A 93 -1.39 8.64 22.87
C PHE A 93 -1.15 9.49 21.62
N THR A 94 -0.47 10.61 21.78
CA THR A 94 -0.06 11.45 20.65
C THR A 94 1.06 10.74 19.87
N PRO A 95 0.85 10.44 18.58
CA PRO A 95 1.88 9.80 17.76
C PRO A 95 3.13 10.67 17.67
N THR A 96 4.24 10.04 17.32
CA THR A 96 5.51 10.75 17.15
C THR A 96 6.05 10.49 15.75
N VAL A 97 7.00 11.32 15.32
CA VAL A 97 7.71 11.12 14.06
C VAL A 97 8.39 9.75 14.00
N ASP A 98 8.86 9.24 15.13
CA ASP A 98 9.47 7.90 15.19
C ASP A 98 8.44 6.79 14.93
N HIS A 99 7.22 6.90 15.47
CA HIS A 99 6.13 5.98 15.11
C HIS A 99 5.85 6.02 13.60
N ALA A 100 5.76 7.22 13.03
CA ALA A 100 5.47 7.40 11.60
C ALA A 100 6.59 6.83 10.72
N ARG A 101 7.85 6.97 11.16
CA ARG A 101 9.02 6.40 10.48
C ARG A 101 8.99 4.87 10.48
N VAL A 102 8.56 4.23 11.57
CA VAL A 102 8.44 2.76 11.64
C VAL A 102 7.40 2.26 10.64
N VAL A 103 6.22 2.89 10.58
CA VAL A 103 5.17 2.46 9.64
C VAL A 103 5.59 2.72 8.19
N LEU A 104 6.27 3.84 7.91
CA LEU A 104 6.84 4.08 6.58
C LEU A 104 7.86 3.02 6.18
N GLU A 105 8.70 2.55 7.10
CA GLU A 105 9.65 1.48 6.80
C GLU A 105 8.94 0.15 6.49
N HIS A 106 7.86 -0.17 7.22
CA HIS A 106 7.01 -1.32 6.86
C HIS A 106 6.41 -1.16 5.45
N ALA A 107 5.97 0.04 5.07
CA ALA A 107 5.44 0.30 3.73
C ALA A 107 6.53 0.16 2.65
N ARG A 108 7.75 0.61 2.91
CA ARG A 108 8.90 0.41 2.02
C ARG A 108 9.27 -1.06 1.91
N GLU A 109 9.18 -1.81 3.00
CA GLU A 109 9.40 -3.25 2.99
C GLU A 109 8.32 -4.00 2.21
N PHE A 110 7.07 -3.53 2.26
CA PHE A 110 6.00 -4.01 1.39
C PHE A 110 6.39 -3.80 -0.08
N VAL A 111 6.77 -2.58 -0.48
CA VAL A 111 7.19 -2.24 -1.87
C VAL A 111 8.31 -3.16 -2.35
N ARG A 112 9.38 -3.33 -1.55
CA ARG A 112 10.52 -4.20 -1.91
C ARG A 112 10.11 -5.65 -2.15
N ARG A 113 9.09 -6.15 -1.43
CA ARG A 113 8.57 -7.51 -1.64
C ARG A 113 7.78 -7.60 -2.93
N VAL A 114 6.81 -6.69 -3.12
CA VAL A 114 5.91 -6.72 -4.29
C VAL A 114 6.65 -6.41 -5.60
N GLU A 115 7.75 -5.66 -5.57
CA GLU A 115 8.63 -5.45 -6.73
C GLU A 115 9.20 -6.77 -7.28
N VAL A 116 9.48 -7.73 -6.40
CA VAL A 116 9.95 -9.06 -6.79
C VAL A 116 8.78 -9.98 -7.11
N ASP A 117 7.78 -10.04 -6.22
CA ASP A 117 6.69 -11.01 -6.27
C ASP A 117 5.69 -10.71 -7.40
N ASP A 118 5.45 -9.43 -7.73
CA ASP A 118 4.42 -9.01 -8.69
C ASP A 118 4.95 -8.65 -10.07
N ARG A 119 6.26 -8.80 -10.32
CA ARG A 119 6.88 -8.40 -11.60
C ARG A 119 6.11 -8.91 -12.81
N GLN A 120 5.79 -10.20 -12.83
CA GLN A 120 5.06 -10.82 -13.92
C GLN A 120 3.63 -10.26 -14.07
N ARG A 121 2.98 -9.94 -12.95
CA ARG A 121 1.62 -9.38 -12.96
C ARG A 121 1.63 -7.95 -13.48
N LEU A 122 2.56 -7.12 -13.03
CA LEU A 122 2.72 -5.74 -13.48
C LEU A 122 3.07 -5.67 -14.98
N GLU A 123 3.93 -6.57 -15.46
CA GLU A 123 4.23 -6.71 -16.89
C GLU A 123 2.99 -7.13 -17.70
N ALA A 124 2.17 -8.05 -17.19
CA ALA A 124 0.94 -8.46 -17.84
C ALA A 124 -0.09 -7.32 -17.88
N MET A 125 -0.25 -6.56 -16.79
CA MET A 125 -1.12 -5.38 -16.73
C MET A 125 -0.69 -4.33 -17.76
N ARG A 126 0.62 -4.05 -17.85
CA ARG A 126 1.16 -3.12 -18.84
C ARG A 126 0.83 -3.55 -20.27
N LYS A 127 1.08 -4.82 -20.61
CA LYS A 127 0.78 -5.37 -21.95
C LYS A 127 -0.70 -5.29 -22.28
N ALA A 128 -1.58 -5.60 -21.33
CA ALA A 128 -3.02 -5.51 -21.54
C ALA A 128 -3.51 -4.09 -21.86
N VAL A 129 -2.84 -3.06 -21.34
CA VAL A 129 -3.14 -1.65 -21.62
C VAL A 129 -2.51 -1.17 -22.94
N GLU A 130 -1.27 -1.55 -23.22
CA GLU A 130 -0.54 -1.13 -24.43
C GLU A 130 -1.03 -1.86 -25.70
N GLU A 131 -1.43 -3.13 -25.57
CA GLU A 131 -1.88 -4.02 -26.64
C GLU A 131 -3.24 -4.64 -26.28
N PRO A 132 -4.33 -3.85 -26.29
CA PRO A 132 -5.66 -4.39 -26.02
C PRO A 132 -6.04 -5.43 -27.07
N PRO A 133 -6.77 -6.50 -26.70
CA PRO A 133 -7.20 -7.51 -27.66
C PRO A 133 -7.97 -6.86 -28.80
N HIS A 134 -7.53 -7.13 -30.03
CA HIS A 134 -8.24 -6.73 -31.24
C HIS A 134 -9.45 -7.67 -31.41
N ASP A 135 -10.65 -7.18 -31.10
CA ASP A 135 -11.93 -7.78 -31.54
C ASP A 135 -12.13 -7.61 -33.06
#